data_AF-A0A8T2NUK3-F1
#
_entry.id   AF-A0A8T2NUK3-F1
#
_cell.length_a   1.000
_cell.length_b   1.000
_cell.length_c   1.000
_cell.angle_alpha   90.00
_cell.angle_beta   90.00
_cell.angle_gamma   90.00
#
_symmetry.space_group_name_H-M   'P 1'
#
loop_
_entity.id
_entity.type
_entity.pdbx_description
1 polymer ?
#
loop_
_entity_poly.entity_id
_entity_poly.type
_entity_poly.pdbx_seq_one_letter_code
_entity_poly.pdbx_strand_id
1 'polypeptide(L)'
;MQRLQVLAYRSVIAGALDQQPLLSVNALRTQCRIQPVRQKTQGSVEQYGLKRFSTAEATVATRENGKMRERTLTMDTINPLVKAVEYAVRGPIVIKAGEIEKCLQEGIKKPFTEVIKANIGDAHAMGQPPITFLRQVVALCTCPELLESPIFPEDAKLRARRILQACEGRSLGSYSASQGVDCIREDIAAFIEQRDDGVPANRDNIYLTTGASDGIMSILKLLVSGQGRSRTGVMIPIPQYPLYSATISELEAVQVNYYLDEDNCWALDVNELYRAFNAAKKYCNPRVLCIINPGNPTGQVQSKKCIEEVLHFAYEEKLFVLSDEVYQDNVYSPDCRFHSFKKVLYEMGPEYFNSVELASFHSTSKGYTGECGFRGGYMEVLNLDPEVKAQLVKLLSVRLCPPVAGQAAMDVIVNPPMPGEPSFPKFYKEKSSVLGVLAEKAKLTEQILNAVPGIKCNPVQGAMYAFPRIFIPPRAVDEAKALGMTPDMLYCLRLLEETGICIVPGSGFGQKEGTYHFRMTILPSTEKLKLLLEKVRDFHIKFLQEYSALDEFSGTQDSVGELQ
;
A
#
# COMPACT_ATOMS: atom_id res chain seq x y z
N MET A 1 15.98 -49.93 -31.40
CA MET A 1 17.38 -49.85 -31.88
C MET A 1 17.97 -48.51 -31.44
N GLN A 2 19.05 -48.58 -30.65
CA GLN A 2 20.12 -47.57 -30.44
C GLN A 2 19.76 -46.09 -30.23
N ARG A 3 19.75 -45.65 -28.95
CA ARG A 3 20.82 -44.84 -28.32
C ARG A 3 20.40 -44.43 -26.90
N LEU A 4 20.73 -45.29 -25.93
CA LEU A 4 20.69 -45.05 -24.49
C LEU A 4 21.76 -45.96 -23.87
N GLN A 5 22.86 -45.37 -23.39
CA GLN A 5 23.84 -45.89 -22.41
C GLN A 5 25.11 -45.02 -22.54
N VAL A 6 25.60 -44.44 -21.44
CA VAL A 6 26.85 -44.77 -20.72
C VAL A 6 27.09 -43.54 -19.81
N LEU A 7 27.43 -43.55 -18.51
CA LEU A 7 27.74 -44.54 -17.48
C LEU A 7 27.64 -43.84 -16.10
N ALA A 8 27.24 -44.59 -15.09
CA ALA A 8 27.44 -44.27 -13.68
C ALA A 8 28.81 -44.79 -13.21
N TYR A 9 29.49 -44.13 -12.27
CA TYR A 9 30.40 -44.80 -11.33
C TYR A 9 30.49 -44.07 -9.97
N ARG A 10 30.41 -44.88 -8.92
CA ARG A 10 30.49 -44.57 -7.48
C ARG A 10 31.91 -44.23 -7.03
N SER A 11 32.03 -43.49 -5.93
CA SER A 11 32.99 -43.84 -4.86
C SER A 11 32.54 -43.30 -3.49
N VAL A 12 32.15 -44.22 -2.62
CA VAL A 12 32.17 -44.10 -1.16
C VAL A 12 33.60 -44.44 -0.70
N ILE A 13 34.13 -43.77 0.32
CA ILE A 13 34.90 -44.37 1.43
C ILE A 13 34.99 -43.35 2.58
N ALA A 14 34.67 -43.84 3.77
CA ALA A 14 34.65 -43.18 5.05
C ALA A 14 36.03 -43.17 5.74
N GLY A 15 36.16 -42.34 6.78
CA GLY A 15 37.22 -42.44 7.79
C GLY A 15 36.82 -41.66 9.04
N ALA A 16 36.50 -42.39 10.11
CA ALA A 16 36.02 -41.93 11.41
C ALA A 16 37.16 -41.56 12.38
N LEU A 17 36.78 -41.22 13.63
CA LEU A 17 37.54 -41.05 14.90
C LEU A 17 37.73 -39.57 15.29
N ASP A 18 37.47 -39.10 16.52
CA ASP A 18 37.04 -39.74 17.77
C ASP A 18 36.55 -38.67 18.78
N GLN A 19 35.60 -39.08 19.64
CA GLN A 19 35.31 -38.78 21.05
C GLN A 19 35.62 -37.41 21.75
N GLN A 20 34.64 -36.99 22.57
CA GLN A 20 34.53 -35.83 23.50
C GLN A 20 35.46 -35.95 24.78
N PRO A 21 35.39 -35.13 25.89
CA PRO A 21 34.53 -33.97 26.25
C PRO A 21 35.16 -32.79 27.09
N LEU A 22 34.32 -31.77 27.38
CA LEU A 22 34.23 -30.90 28.60
C LEU A 22 35.44 -30.07 29.09
N LEU A 23 35.30 -28.73 29.09
CA LEU A 23 35.21 -27.87 30.30
C LEU A 23 35.27 -26.36 29.97
N SER A 24 34.37 -25.61 30.61
CA SER A 24 34.35 -24.15 30.74
C SER A 24 35.48 -23.63 31.65
N VAL A 25 35.89 -22.36 31.48
CA VAL A 25 35.87 -21.28 32.51
C VAL A 25 36.76 -20.09 32.07
N ASN A 26 36.12 -18.92 32.01
CA ASN A 26 36.58 -17.54 32.23
C ASN A 26 37.85 -16.95 31.58
N ALA A 27 37.58 -15.89 30.81
CA ALA A 27 38.10 -14.53 30.95
C ALA A 27 39.60 -14.33 31.21
N LEU A 28 40.25 -13.57 30.33
CA LEU A 28 41.00 -12.37 30.72
C LEU A 28 41.35 -11.54 29.48
N ARG A 29 40.89 -10.29 29.49
CA ARG A 29 41.38 -9.19 28.65
C ARG A 29 42.82 -8.90 29.04
N THR A 30 43.73 -8.76 28.08
CA THR A 30 44.81 -7.76 28.20
C THR A 30 45.42 -7.39 26.85
N GLN A 31 45.73 -6.10 26.77
CA GLN A 31 46.41 -5.37 25.70
C GLN A 31 47.78 -5.97 25.36
N CYS A 32 48.23 -5.82 24.11
CA CYS A 32 49.67 -5.78 23.85
C CYS A 32 50.03 -4.87 22.66
N ARG A 33 50.82 -3.84 22.95
CA ARG A 33 51.54 -2.98 21.99
C ARG A 33 52.92 -3.60 21.71
N ILE A 34 53.20 -3.78 20.42
CA ILE A 34 54.42 -3.45 19.63
C ILE A 34 55.81 -3.85 20.18
N GLN A 35 56.56 -4.69 19.44
CA GLN A 35 57.82 -4.31 18.75
C GLN A 35 58.43 -5.45 17.89
N PRO A 36 59.33 -5.13 16.91
CA PRO A 36 59.40 -5.81 15.61
C PRO A 36 60.64 -6.70 15.42
N VAL A 37 60.56 -7.60 14.44
CA VAL A 37 61.75 -8.28 13.87
C VAL A 37 61.79 -8.04 12.37
N ARG A 38 62.89 -7.44 11.90
CA ARG A 38 63.24 -7.27 10.49
C ARG A 38 63.80 -8.58 9.92
N GLN A 39 63.33 -8.99 8.74
CA GLN A 39 64.16 -9.67 7.76
C GLN A 39 63.93 -9.08 6.36
N LYS A 40 65.04 -8.83 5.67
CA LYS A 40 65.13 -8.27 4.32
C LYS A 40 64.77 -9.34 3.28
N THR A 41 63.99 -8.95 2.28
CA THR A 41 64.11 -9.50 0.93
C THR A 41 63.82 -8.38 -0.07
N GLN A 42 64.81 -8.09 -0.90
CA GLN A 42 64.67 -7.26 -2.09
C GLN A 42 63.83 -8.05 -3.11
N GLY A 43 62.72 -7.48 -3.52
CA GLY A 43 61.87 -7.98 -4.59
C GLY A 43 60.79 -6.93 -4.84
N SER A 44 60.81 -6.32 -6.02
CA SER A 44 59.84 -5.32 -6.47
C SER A 44 58.45 -5.96 -6.56
N VAL A 45 57.61 -5.72 -5.56
CA VAL A 45 56.18 -6.02 -5.63
C VAL A 45 55.50 -4.82 -6.26
N GLU A 46 55.10 -4.95 -7.52
CA GLU A 46 54.08 -4.09 -8.13
C GLU A 46 52.83 -4.13 -7.24
N GLN A 47 52.58 -3.03 -6.56
CA GLN A 47 51.32 -2.79 -5.88
C GLN A 47 50.24 -2.65 -6.96
N TYR A 48 49.46 -3.70 -7.18
CA TYR A 48 48.12 -3.58 -7.77
C TYR A 48 47.22 -2.86 -6.76
N GLY A 49 47.45 -1.56 -6.59
CA GLY A 49 46.55 -0.66 -5.90
C GLY A 49 45.38 -0.37 -6.81
N LEU A 50 44.22 -0.98 -6.55
CA LEU A 50 42.95 -0.50 -7.08
C LEU A 50 42.79 0.96 -6.65
N LYS A 51 43.04 1.89 -7.58
CA LYS A 51 42.72 3.31 -7.40
C LYS A 51 41.22 3.39 -7.13
N ARG A 52 40.85 3.66 -5.88
CA ARG A 52 39.48 4.06 -5.54
C ARG A 52 39.27 5.45 -6.12
N PHE A 53 38.69 5.52 -7.30
CA PHE A 53 38.20 6.78 -7.86
C PHE A 53 37.06 7.27 -7.00
N SER A 54 37.12 8.53 -6.55
CA SER A 54 35.92 9.22 -6.09
C SER A 54 34.94 9.27 -7.26
N THR A 55 33.63 9.10 -7.02
CA THR A 55 32.59 9.18 -8.07
C THR A 55 32.61 10.51 -8.82
N ALA A 56 33.17 11.58 -8.22
CA ALA A 56 33.40 12.84 -8.89
C ALA A 56 34.53 12.77 -9.96
N GLU A 57 35.59 11.99 -9.71
CA GLU A 57 36.76 11.88 -10.60
C GLU A 57 36.49 10.97 -11.81
N ALA A 58 35.59 10.00 -11.67
CA ALA A 58 35.18 9.10 -12.76
C ALA A 58 34.50 9.83 -13.93
N THR A 59 33.92 11.01 -13.68
CA THR A 59 33.24 11.81 -14.71
C THR A 59 34.23 12.52 -15.64
N VAL A 60 35.47 12.74 -15.20
CA VAL A 60 36.49 13.50 -15.96
C VAL A 60 37.33 12.60 -16.88
N ALA A 61 37.42 11.30 -16.59
CA ALA A 61 38.33 10.37 -17.25
C ALA A 61 37.82 9.74 -18.57
N THR A 62 36.64 10.10 -19.07
CA THR A 62 36.10 9.59 -20.36
C THR A 62 36.40 10.51 -21.55
N ARG A 63 37.42 11.37 -21.45
CA ARG A 63 37.89 12.23 -22.55
C ARG A 63 38.92 11.52 -23.44
N GLU A 64 38.51 10.45 -24.11
CA GLU A 64 39.23 9.98 -25.31
C GLU A 64 38.33 10.23 -26.54
N ASN A 65 38.84 11.03 -27.48
CA ASN A 65 38.28 11.32 -28.80
C ASN A 65 36.97 12.15 -28.91
N GLY A 66 36.79 13.19 -28.09
CA GLY A 66 36.02 14.40 -28.47
C GLY A 66 34.52 14.24 -28.77
N LYS A 67 33.95 13.03 -28.69
CA LYS A 67 32.51 12.78 -28.75
C LYS A 67 32.07 12.33 -27.36
N MET A 68 31.38 13.23 -26.66
CA MET A 68 30.71 12.86 -25.41
C MET A 68 29.72 11.74 -25.74
N ARG A 69 29.90 10.55 -25.17
CA ARG A 69 28.99 9.42 -25.38
C ARG A 69 27.58 9.88 -24.99
N GLU A 70 26.68 9.92 -25.95
CA GLU A 70 25.27 10.22 -25.67
C GLU A 70 24.72 9.22 -24.65
N ARG A 71 23.89 9.72 -23.73
CA ARG A 71 23.29 8.86 -22.71
C ARG A 71 22.37 7.87 -23.39
N THR A 72 22.56 6.58 -23.10
CA THR A 72 21.72 5.50 -23.63
C THR A 72 20.27 5.60 -23.16
N LEU A 73 20.03 6.13 -21.97
CA LEU A 73 18.69 6.40 -21.43
C LEU A 73 18.54 7.91 -21.15
N THR A 74 17.48 8.47 -21.71
CA THR A 74 17.00 9.85 -21.60
C THR A 74 15.48 9.82 -21.51
N MET A 75 14.84 10.93 -21.14
CA MET A 75 13.36 11.00 -21.16
C MET A 75 12.77 10.68 -22.54
N ASP A 76 13.51 10.90 -23.63
CA ASP A 76 13.05 10.56 -24.98
C ASP A 76 13.09 9.06 -25.25
N THR A 77 14.04 8.34 -24.65
CA THR A 77 14.35 6.92 -24.95
C THR A 77 13.85 5.93 -23.92
N ILE A 78 13.39 6.37 -22.74
CA ILE A 78 12.77 5.48 -21.75
C ILE A 78 11.41 4.97 -22.24
N ASN A 79 10.98 3.81 -21.70
CA ASN A 79 9.70 3.19 -22.01
C ASN A 79 8.55 4.21 -21.86
N PRO A 80 7.78 4.50 -22.94
CA PRO A 80 6.69 5.47 -22.87
C PRO A 80 5.59 5.10 -21.88
N LEU A 81 5.36 3.80 -21.64
CA LEU A 81 4.38 3.36 -20.64
C LEU A 81 4.81 3.77 -19.23
N VAL A 82 6.11 3.73 -18.92
CA VAL A 82 6.66 4.21 -17.64
C VAL A 82 6.55 5.74 -17.53
N LYS A 83 6.68 6.48 -18.64
CA LYS A 83 6.46 7.94 -18.65
C LYS A 83 5.03 8.33 -18.31
N ALA A 84 4.06 7.50 -18.70
CA ALA A 84 2.64 7.71 -18.43
C ALA A 84 2.21 7.24 -17.03
N VAL A 85 3.10 6.63 -16.25
CA VAL A 85 2.81 6.23 -14.87
C VAL A 85 2.88 7.45 -13.96
N GLU A 86 1.73 7.82 -13.40
CA GLU A 86 1.64 8.85 -12.37
C GLU A 86 1.26 8.22 -11.02
N TYR A 87 1.95 8.61 -9.94
CA TYR A 87 1.69 8.12 -8.59
C TYR A 87 1.75 9.25 -7.56
N ALA A 88 0.63 9.95 -7.42
CA ALA A 88 0.55 11.20 -6.66
C ALA A 88 0.86 11.10 -5.16
N VAL A 89 0.71 9.91 -4.54
CA VAL A 89 0.99 9.68 -3.11
C VAL A 89 2.47 9.94 -2.75
N ARG A 90 3.37 9.95 -3.75
CA ARG A 90 4.79 10.34 -3.61
C ARG A 90 5.19 11.46 -4.57
N GLY A 91 4.22 12.30 -4.94
CA GLY A 91 4.38 13.38 -5.93
C GLY A 91 5.06 14.65 -5.39
N PRO A 92 4.90 15.79 -6.10
CA PRO A 92 5.61 17.06 -5.84
C PRO A 92 5.52 17.57 -4.41
N ILE A 93 4.35 17.45 -3.76
CA ILE A 93 4.17 17.88 -2.36
C ILE A 93 5.10 17.11 -1.41
N VAL A 94 5.29 15.81 -1.63
CA VAL A 94 6.17 14.98 -0.79
C VAL A 94 7.64 15.33 -1.01
N ILE A 95 8.01 15.64 -2.24
CA ILE A 95 9.37 16.11 -2.59
C ILE A 95 9.64 17.44 -1.86
N LYS A 96 8.71 18.40 -1.99
CA LYS A 96 8.80 19.70 -1.31
C LYS A 96 8.85 19.56 0.21
N ALA A 97 8.07 18.65 0.78
CA ALA A 97 8.13 18.35 2.21
C ALA A 97 9.52 17.86 2.63
N GLY A 98 10.16 17.00 1.83
CA GLY A 98 11.53 16.54 2.08
C GLY A 98 12.58 17.66 1.95
N GLU A 99 12.38 18.62 1.05
CA GLU A 99 13.23 19.82 0.96
C GLU A 99 13.09 20.70 2.21
N ILE A 100 11.87 20.93 2.69
CA ILE A 100 11.60 21.69 3.91
C ILE A 100 12.21 21.01 5.13
N GLU A 101 12.11 19.68 5.24
CA GLU A 101 12.76 18.90 6.29
C GLU A 101 14.29 19.13 6.31
N LYS A 102 14.93 19.12 5.14
CA LYS A 102 16.37 19.43 5.04
C LYS A 102 16.69 20.86 5.46
N CYS A 103 15.89 21.84 5.02
CA CYS A 103 16.08 23.23 5.44
C CYS A 103 15.99 23.39 6.96
N LEU A 104 15.04 22.71 7.61
CA LEU A 104 14.90 22.72 9.07
C LEU A 104 16.11 22.09 9.76
N GLN A 105 16.64 20.99 9.22
CA GLN A 105 17.87 20.34 9.73
C GLN A 105 19.11 21.23 9.58
N GLU A 106 19.16 22.06 8.54
CA GLU A 106 20.20 23.07 8.31
C GLU A 106 20.02 24.34 9.17
N GLY A 107 18.97 24.40 10.01
CA GLY A 107 18.70 25.52 10.90
C GLY A 107 18.01 26.72 10.25
N ILE A 108 17.50 26.57 9.02
CA ILE A 108 16.71 27.60 8.34
C ILE A 108 15.38 27.78 9.08
N LYS A 109 15.14 29.00 9.58
CA LYS A 109 13.91 29.33 10.33
C LYS A 109 12.69 29.27 9.40
N LYS A 110 11.65 28.59 9.86
CA LYS A 110 10.31 28.54 9.25
C LYS A 110 9.25 28.87 10.30
N PRO A 111 7.99 29.15 9.92
CA PRO A 111 6.88 29.38 10.86
C PRO A 111 6.51 28.16 11.73
N PHE A 112 7.17 27.02 11.50
CA PHE A 112 6.97 25.74 12.18
C PHE A 112 8.32 25.06 12.37
N THR A 113 8.38 24.08 13.29
CA THR A 113 9.61 23.39 13.70
C THR A 113 9.75 21.98 13.12
N GLU A 114 8.65 21.38 12.65
CA GLU A 114 8.65 20.06 12.02
C GLU A 114 7.66 20.02 10.85
N VAL A 115 7.91 19.12 9.90
CA VAL A 115 6.92 18.73 8.89
C VAL A 115 6.08 17.59 9.46
N ILE A 116 4.76 17.79 9.54
CA ILE A 116 3.84 16.76 9.98
C ILE A 116 3.33 16.02 8.74
N LYS A 117 3.80 14.78 8.55
CA LYS A 117 3.43 13.91 7.44
C LYS A 117 2.06 13.27 7.67
N ALA A 118 1.02 13.85 7.06
CA ALA A 118 -0.33 13.27 7.02
C ALA A 118 -0.70 12.73 5.63
N ASN A 119 0.31 12.44 4.81
CA ASN A 119 0.17 12.05 3.42
C ASN A 119 0.25 10.53 3.18
N ILE A 120 0.73 9.73 4.14
CA ILE A 120 0.96 8.28 3.96
C ILE A 120 0.22 7.44 5.01
N GLY A 121 -0.28 6.27 4.59
CA GLY A 121 -0.88 5.29 5.51
C GLY A 121 0.14 4.30 6.06
N ASP A 122 1.20 4.80 6.70
CA ASP A 122 2.20 3.98 7.38
C ASP A 122 1.98 4.10 8.90
N ALA A 123 1.37 3.07 9.49
CA ALA A 123 0.89 3.12 10.86
C ALA A 123 2.03 3.28 11.87
N HIS A 124 3.12 2.52 11.70
CA HIS A 124 4.26 2.57 12.62
C HIS A 124 5.05 3.87 12.48
N ALA A 125 5.19 4.41 11.26
CA ALA A 125 5.82 5.72 11.07
C ALA A 125 5.08 6.86 11.79
N MET A 126 3.78 6.67 12.08
CA MET A 126 2.93 7.63 12.79
C MET A 126 2.75 7.30 14.28
N GLY A 127 3.47 6.29 14.80
CA GLY A 127 3.50 5.96 16.21
C GLY A 127 2.52 4.89 16.67
N GLN A 128 1.85 4.18 15.76
CA GLN A 128 1.07 2.99 16.15
C GLN A 128 2.00 1.91 16.70
N PRO A 129 1.76 1.39 17.93
CA PRO A 129 2.59 0.33 18.48
C PRO A 129 2.41 -0.98 17.69
N PRO A 130 3.48 -1.77 17.53
CA PRO A 130 3.37 -3.09 16.92
C PRO A 130 2.63 -4.07 17.83
N ILE A 131 1.92 -5.03 17.23
CA ILE A 131 1.23 -6.10 17.97
C ILE A 131 2.26 -7.09 18.49
N THR A 132 2.29 -7.32 19.80
CA THR A 132 3.35 -8.10 20.45
C THR A 132 3.43 -9.50 19.88
N PHE A 133 2.29 -10.19 19.75
CA PHE A 133 2.23 -11.60 19.33
C PHE A 133 2.83 -11.81 17.93
N LEU A 134 2.51 -10.91 16.99
CA LEU A 134 3.08 -10.94 15.64
C LEU A 134 4.60 -10.82 15.67
N ARG A 135 5.13 -9.86 16.44
CA ARG A 135 6.58 -9.65 16.57
C ARG A 135 7.26 -10.87 17.20
N GLN A 136 6.61 -11.50 18.17
CA GLN A 136 7.12 -12.70 18.84
C GLN A 136 7.24 -13.88 17.86
N VAL A 137 6.19 -14.20 17.11
CA VAL A 137 6.20 -15.31 16.16
C VAL A 137 7.24 -15.08 15.06
N VAL A 138 7.26 -13.88 14.46
CA VAL A 138 8.23 -13.57 13.40
C VAL A 138 9.68 -13.60 13.92
N ALA A 139 9.93 -13.13 15.14
CA ALA A 139 11.25 -13.21 15.76
C ALA A 139 11.68 -14.67 15.98
N LEU A 140 10.78 -15.53 16.47
CA LEU A 140 11.04 -16.97 16.64
C LEU A 140 11.31 -17.66 15.31
N CYS A 141 10.59 -17.30 14.24
CA CYS A 141 10.86 -17.85 12.91
C CYS A 141 12.19 -17.33 12.31
N THR A 142 12.62 -16.11 12.67
CA THR A 142 13.87 -15.52 12.18
C THR A 142 15.09 -16.05 12.93
N CYS A 143 14.95 -16.32 14.23
CA CYS A 143 15.99 -16.87 15.10
C CYS A 143 15.42 -18.07 15.88
N PRO A 144 15.38 -19.27 15.25
CA PRO A 144 14.76 -20.46 15.83
C PRO A 144 15.37 -20.92 17.17
N GLU A 145 16.61 -20.52 17.48
CA GLU A 145 17.24 -20.77 18.79
C GLU A 145 16.43 -20.17 19.96
N LEU A 146 15.62 -19.14 19.69
CA LEU A 146 14.75 -18.52 20.68
C LEU A 146 13.54 -19.39 21.07
N LEU A 147 13.27 -20.50 20.37
CA LEU A 147 12.20 -21.44 20.74
C LEU A 147 12.43 -22.06 22.12
N GLU A 148 13.68 -22.20 22.55
CA GLU A 148 14.05 -22.70 23.89
C GLU A 148 13.97 -21.61 24.97
N SER A 149 13.81 -20.35 24.57
CA SER A 149 13.80 -19.23 25.52
C SER A 149 12.50 -19.20 26.34
N PRO A 150 12.56 -19.02 27.68
CA PRO A 150 11.37 -18.96 28.52
C PRO A 150 10.58 -17.65 28.39
N ILE A 151 11.11 -16.64 27.69
CA ILE A 151 10.46 -15.32 27.58
C ILE A 151 9.33 -15.27 26.55
N PHE A 152 9.26 -16.27 25.65
CA PHE A 152 8.22 -16.36 24.63
C PHE A 152 7.09 -17.27 25.09
N PRO A 153 5.82 -16.89 24.87
CA PRO A 153 4.68 -17.71 25.26
C PRO A 153 4.58 -18.94 24.35
N GLU A 154 4.01 -20.03 24.87
CA GLU A 154 4.02 -21.33 24.18
C GLU A 154 3.18 -21.32 22.89
N ASP A 155 2.09 -20.56 22.86
CA ASP A 155 1.27 -20.38 21.65
C ASP A 155 2.06 -19.70 20.52
N ALA A 156 2.90 -18.70 20.81
CA ALA A 156 3.79 -18.09 19.81
C ALA A 156 4.83 -19.09 19.29
N LYS A 157 5.40 -19.92 20.18
CA LYS A 157 6.33 -21.00 19.81
C LYS A 157 5.65 -22.05 18.94
N LEU A 158 4.41 -22.42 19.24
CA LEU A 158 3.64 -23.36 18.44
C LEU A 158 3.41 -22.84 17.01
N ARG A 159 3.01 -21.57 16.85
CA ARG A 159 2.88 -20.94 15.52
C ARG A 159 4.23 -20.95 14.77
N ALA A 160 5.30 -20.51 15.44
CA ALA A 160 6.63 -20.48 14.83
C ALA A 160 7.14 -21.87 14.41
N ARG A 161 6.99 -22.89 15.25
CA ARG A 161 7.37 -24.28 14.91
C ARG A 161 6.60 -24.79 13.70
N ARG A 162 5.30 -24.51 13.61
CA ARG A 162 4.46 -24.94 12.48
C ARG A 162 4.92 -24.28 11.17
N ILE A 163 5.14 -22.97 11.17
CA ILE A 163 5.63 -22.23 10.00
C ILE A 163 7.01 -22.78 9.57
N LEU A 164 7.94 -22.94 10.52
CA LEU A 164 9.28 -23.45 10.21
C LEU A 164 9.21 -24.88 9.67
N GLN A 165 8.40 -25.77 10.23
CA GLN A 165 8.24 -27.14 9.73
C GLN A 165 7.70 -27.21 8.30
N ALA A 166 6.86 -26.26 7.90
CA ALA A 166 6.35 -26.16 6.54
C ALA A 166 7.34 -25.56 5.54
N CYS A 167 8.44 -24.96 6.02
CA CYS A 167 9.51 -24.45 5.18
C CYS A 167 10.60 -25.50 4.96
N GLU A 168 11.12 -25.60 3.73
CA GLU A 168 12.27 -26.45 3.44
C GLU A 168 13.49 -26.06 4.29
N GLY A 169 14.21 -27.05 4.82
CA GLY A 169 15.34 -26.80 5.72
C GLY A 169 14.96 -26.16 7.05
N ARG A 170 13.66 -26.07 7.38
CA ARG A 170 13.13 -25.41 8.57
C ARG A 170 13.60 -23.97 8.72
N SER A 171 13.64 -23.24 7.61
CA SER A 171 14.19 -21.89 7.54
C SER A 171 13.33 -20.97 6.70
N LEU A 172 13.07 -19.75 7.20
CA LEU A 172 12.46 -18.67 6.42
C LEU A 172 13.35 -18.18 5.25
N GLY A 173 14.63 -18.58 5.22
CA GLY A 173 15.55 -18.24 4.15
C GLY A 173 15.39 -19.09 2.88
N SER A 174 14.63 -20.19 2.96
CA SER A 174 14.35 -21.04 1.82
C SER A 174 13.24 -20.46 0.94
N TYR A 175 13.27 -20.77 -0.36
CA TYR A 175 12.12 -20.49 -1.22
C TYR A 175 10.93 -21.36 -0.78
N SER A 176 9.71 -20.81 -0.83
CA SER A 176 8.47 -21.57 -0.74
C SER A 176 7.96 -21.95 -2.14
N ALA A 177 6.88 -22.72 -2.19
CA ALA A 177 6.09 -22.82 -3.42
C ALA A 177 5.66 -21.42 -3.89
N SER A 178 5.46 -21.25 -5.20
CA SER A 178 5.15 -19.95 -5.81
C SER A 178 3.80 -19.38 -5.39
N GLN A 179 2.85 -20.24 -5.01
CA GLN A 179 1.59 -19.82 -4.40
C GLN A 179 1.74 -19.44 -2.92
N GLY A 180 2.86 -19.82 -2.29
CA GLY A 180 3.13 -19.63 -0.87
C GLY A 180 3.22 -20.94 -0.08
N VAL A 181 3.66 -20.83 1.16
CA VAL A 181 3.75 -21.95 2.12
C VAL A 181 2.36 -22.57 2.33
N ASP A 182 2.29 -23.89 2.20
CA ASP A 182 1.02 -24.64 2.14
C ASP A 182 0.15 -24.47 3.40
N CYS A 183 0.74 -24.62 4.59
CA CYS A 183 0.01 -24.47 5.86
C CYS A 183 -0.52 -23.04 6.07
N ILE A 184 0.15 -22.03 5.49
CA ILE A 184 -0.30 -20.63 5.58
C ILE A 184 -1.49 -20.40 4.65
N ARG A 185 -1.51 -21.03 3.47
CA ARG A 185 -2.68 -21.00 2.57
C ARG A 185 -3.89 -21.69 3.19
N GLU A 186 -3.68 -22.78 3.94
CA GLU A 186 -4.74 -23.43 4.73
C GLU A 186 -5.29 -22.51 5.82
N ASP A 187 -4.42 -21.83 6.55
CA ASP A 187 -4.84 -20.88 7.59
C ASP A 187 -5.60 -19.68 7.01
N ILE A 188 -5.20 -19.19 5.84
CA ILE A 188 -5.95 -18.14 5.14
C ILE A 188 -7.34 -18.66 4.75
N ALA A 189 -7.46 -19.88 4.22
CA ALA A 189 -8.75 -20.45 3.88
C ALA A 189 -9.65 -20.61 5.11
N ALA A 190 -9.12 -21.13 6.23
CA ALA A 190 -9.85 -21.26 7.48
C ALA A 190 -10.28 -19.90 8.05
N PHE A 191 -9.41 -18.89 7.97
CA PHE A 191 -9.72 -17.51 8.36
C PHE A 191 -10.87 -16.93 7.52
N ILE A 192 -10.82 -17.10 6.21
CA ILE A 192 -11.87 -16.62 5.29
C ILE A 192 -13.19 -17.30 5.63
N GLU A 193 -13.20 -18.63 5.82
CA GLU A 193 -14.40 -19.39 6.19
C GLU A 193 -14.98 -18.92 7.53
N GLN A 194 -14.14 -18.71 8.54
CA GLN A 194 -14.56 -18.18 9.83
C GLN A 194 -15.12 -16.76 9.74
N ARG A 195 -14.41 -15.87 9.03
CA ARG A 195 -14.82 -14.47 8.82
C ARG A 195 -16.16 -14.37 8.09
N ASP A 196 -16.37 -15.26 7.13
CA ASP A 196 -17.54 -15.27 6.25
C ASP A 196 -18.67 -16.18 6.77
N ASP A 197 -18.74 -16.42 8.08
CA ASP A 197 -19.81 -17.17 8.75
C ASP A 197 -20.02 -18.60 8.20
N GLY A 198 -18.92 -19.29 7.88
CA GLY A 198 -18.92 -20.69 7.43
C GLY A 198 -18.98 -20.88 5.91
N VAL A 199 -18.88 -19.80 5.11
CA VAL A 199 -18.76 -19.93 3.65
C VAL A 199 -17.40 -20.55 3.30
N PRO A 200 -17.35 -21.76 2.69
CA PRO A 200 -16.09 -22.48 2.47
C PRO A 200 -15.08 -21.67 1.66
N ALA A 201 -13.80 -21.86 1.95
CA ALA A 201 -12.69 -21.36 1.16
C ALA A 201 -11.71 -22.49 0.85
N ASN A 202 -11.06 -22.44 -0.31
CA ASN A 202 -10.13 -23.49 -0.73
C ASN A 202 -8.71 -22.92 -0.80
N ARG A 203 -7.77 -23.56 -0.10
CA ARG A 203 -6.34 -23.21 -0.11
C ARG A 203 -5.73 -23.15 -1.53
N ASP A 204 -6.27 -23.91 -2.49
CA ASP A 204 -5.79 -23.93 -3.88
C ASP A 204 -6.25 -22.70 -4.69
N ASN A 205 -7.15 -21.89 -4.13
CA ASN A 205 -7.54 -20.59 -4.66
C ASN A 205 -6.78 -19.43 -3.99
N ILE A 206 -5.92 -19.74 -3.01
CA ILE A 206 -5.14 -18.75 -2.27
C ILE A 206 -3.73 -18.62 -2.86
N TYR A 207 -3.32 -17.37 -3.06
CA TYR A 207 -1.98 -17.03 -3.51
C TYR A 207 -1.39 -15.99 -2.57
N LEU A 208 -0.31 -16.31 -1.87
CA LEU A 208 0.47 -15.35 -1.11
C LEU A 208 1.21 -14.40 -2.06
N THR A 209 1.33 -13.14 -1.66
CA THR A 209 1.88 -12.07 -2.50
C THR A 209 2.76 -11.11 -1.70
N THR A 210 3.56 -10.31 -2.40
CA THR A 210 4.42 -9.28 -1.77
C THR A 210 3.63 -8.00 -1.44
N GLY A 211 2.65 -8.15 -0.54
CA GLY A 211 1.58 -7.18 -0.30
C GLY A 211 0.46 -7.28 -1.35
N ALA A 212 -0.68 -6.63 -1.09
CA ALA A 212 -1.81 -6.64 -2.02
C ALA A 212 -1.47 -6.05 -3.40
N SER A 213 -0.57 -5.05 -3.43
CA SER A 213 -0.13 -4.41 -4.69
C SER A 213 0.38 -5.41 -5.71
N ASP A 214 1.09 -6.42 -5.23
CA ASP A 214 1.68 -7.47 -6.05
C ASP A 214 0.62 -8.39 -6.69
N GLY A 215 -0.42 -8.73 -5.92
CA GLY A 215 -1.57 -9.50 -6.41
C GLY A 215 -2.37 -8.74 -7.44
N ILE A 216 -2.70 -7.47 -7.16
CA ILE A 216 -3.44 -6.59 -8.07
C ILE A 216 -2.72 -6.48 -9.41
N MET A 217 -1.41 -6.19 -9.38
CA MET A 217 -0.61 -6.10 -10.60
C MET A 217 -0.56 -7.41 -11.38
N SER A 218 -0.48 -8.56 -10.68
CA SER A 218 -0.44 -9.88 -11.31
C SER A 218 -1.76 -10.25 -11.99
N ILE A 219 -2.90 -9.97 -11.36
CA ILE A 219 -4.24 -10.21 -11.93
C ILE A 219 -4.50 -9.26 -13.10
N LEU A 220 -4.21 -7.97 -12.98
CA LEU A 220 -4.35 -7.05 -14.10
C LEU A 220 -3.47 -7.46 -15.29
N LYS A 221 -2.22 -7.86 -15.04
CA LYS A 221 -1.33 -8.35 -16.10
C LYS A 221 -1.85 -9.61 -16.79
N LEU A 222 -2.56 -10.47 -16.08
CA LEU A 222 -3.21 -11.65 -16.65
C LEU A 222 -4.40 -11.28 -17.56
N LEU A 223 -5.16 -10.25 -17.18
CA LEU A 223 -6.42 -9.86 -17.85
C LEU A 223 -6.24 -8.90 -19.03
N VAL A 224 -5.19 -8.08 -19.01
CA VAL A 224 -4.98 -7.04 -20.03
C VAL A 224 -4.52 -7.66 -21.35
N SER A 225 -5.34 -7.47 -22.39
CA SER A 225 -5.13 -8.00 -23.74
C SER A 225 -5.85 -7.16 -24.79
N GLY A 226 -5.75 -7.54 -26.07
CA GLY A 226 -6.42 -6.85 -27.18
C GLY A 226 -5.73 -5.56 -27.60
N GLN A 227 -6.33 -4.86 -28.57
CA GLN A 227 -5.83 -3.59 -29.12
C GLN A 227 -6.98 -2.74 -29.65
N GLY A 228 -6.79 -1.41 -29.72
CA GLY A 228 -7.85 -0.49 -30.15
C GLY A 228 -9.14 -0.73 -29.37
N ARG A 229 -10.27 -0.94 -30.07
CA ARG A 229 -11.57 -1.18 -29.43
C ARG A 229 -11.68 -2.50 -28.65
N SER A 230 -10.83 -3.49 -28.93
CA SER A 230 -10.81 -4.74 -28.16
C SER A 230 -9.86 -4.69 -26.96
N ARG A 231 -9.14 -3.58 -26.77
CA ARG A 231 -8.22 -3.41 -25.64
C ARG A 231 -8.98 -3.49 -24.32
N THR A 232 -8.45 -4.24 -23.36
CA THR A 232 -9.03 -4.35 -22.03
C THR A 232 -9.22 -2.97 -21.39
N GLY A 233 -10.48 -2.67 -21.06
CA GLY A 233 -10.87 -1.56 -20.21
C GLY A 233 -10.98 -2.02 -18.75
N VAL A 234 -10.42 -1.24 -17.84
CA VAL A 234 -10.44 -1.49 -16.40
C VAL A 234 -11.22 -0.37 -15.72
N MET A 235 -12.35 -0.73 -15.13
CA MET A 235 -13.21 0.19 -14.40
C MET A 235 -12.67 0.42 -12.99
N ILE A 236 -12.42 1.68 -12.63
CA ILE A 236 -11.84 2.06 -11.33
C ILE A 236 -12.63 3.22 -10.70
N PRO A 237 -12.69 3.30 -9.35
CA PRO A 237 -13.42 4.35 -8.67
C PRO A 237 -12.71 5.68 -8.81
N ILE A 238 -13.47 6.76 -8.90
CA ILE A 238 -13.00 8.13 -8.71
C ILE A 238 -13.75 8.73 -7.52
N PRO A 239 -13.06 9.12 -6.43
CA PRO A 239 -11.60 9.09 -6.23
C PRO A 239 -11.00 7.67 -6.14
N GLN A 240 -9.77 7.50 -6.63
CA GLN A 240 -9.08 6.19 -6.74
C GLN A 240 -7.98 6.00 -5.71
N TYR A 241 -7.51 4.76 -5.52
CA TYR A 241 -6.14 4.52 -5.04
C TYR A 241 -5.16 4.49 -6.23
N PRO A 242 -4.14 5.39 -6.32
CA PRO A 242 -3.38 5.59 -7.56
C PRO A 242 -2.52 4.41 -8.05
N LEU A 243 -2.44 3.31 -7.29
CA LEU A 243 -1.85 2.06 -7.79
C LEU A 243 -2.61 1.58 -9.04
N TYR A 244 -3.93 1.68 -9.05
CA TYR A 244 -4.74 1.18 -10.17
C TYR A 244 -4.44 1.93 -11.47
N SER A 245 -4.53 3.27 -11.48
CA SER A 245 -4.16 4.06 -12.68
C SER A 245 -2.71 3.83 -13.10
N ALA A 246 -1.77 3.75 -12.15
CA ALA A 246 -0.37 3.48 -12.45
C ALA A 246 -0.19 2.13 -13.16
N THR A 247 -0.80 1.06 -12.65
CA THR A 247 -0.72 -0.28 -13.25
C THR A 247 -1.44 -0.35 -14.59
N ILE A 248 -2.58 0.34 -14.75
CA ILE A 248 -3.29 0.43 -16.02
C ILE A 248 -2.40 1.08 -17.08
N SER A 249 -1.73 2.20 -16.76
CA SER A 249 -0.77 2.84 -17.66
C SER A 249 0.42 1.94 -18.00
N GLU A 250 1.02 1.27 -17.00
CA GLU A 250 2.16 0.37 -17.20
C GLU A 250 1.81 -0.81 -18.14
N LEU A 251 0.58 -1.29 -18.07
CA LEU A 251 0.07 -2.38 -18.90
C LEU A 251 -0.56 -1.89 -20.21
N GLU A 252 -0.54 -0.58 -20.51
CA GLU A 252 -1.22 0.02 -21.67
C GLU A 252 -2.71 -0.38 -21.75
N ALA A 253 -3.37 -0.57 -20.61
CA ALA A 253 -4.81 -0.83 -20.55
C ALA A 253 -5.60 0.49 -20.63
N VAL A 254 -6.90 0.40 -20.89
CA VAL A 254 -7.76 1.59 -20.95
C VAL A 254 -8.39 1.84 -19.58
N GLN A 255 -8.09 2.98 -18.98
CA GLN A 255 -8.73 3.42 -17.74
C GLN A 255 -10.19 3.82 -18.00
N VAL A 256 -11.12 3.23 -17.26
CA VAL A 256 -12.55 3.57 -17.30
C VAL A 256 -12.96 4.08 -15.92
N ASN A 257 -13.26 5.37 -15.83
CA ASN A 257 -13.62 5.98 -14.56
C ASN A 257 -15.11 5.81 -14.28
N TYR A 258 -15.44 5.38 -13.07
CA TYR A 258 -16.77 5.56 -12.49
C TYR A 258 -16.67 6.42 -11.23
N TYR A 259 -17.64 7.30 -11.00
CA TYR A 259 -17.61 8.23 -9.89
C TYR A 259 -18.32 7.66 -8.65
N LEU A 260 -17.67 7.77 -7.49
CA LEU A 260 -18.32 7.50 -6.21
C LEU A 260 -19.26 8.66 -5.86
N ASP A 261 -20.39 8.35 -5.23
CA ASP A 261 -21.39 9.36 -4.89
C ASP A 261 -21.02 10.08 -3.59
N GLU A 262 -20.38 11.24 -3.71
CA GLU A 262 -20.00 12.11 -2.58
C GLU A 262 -21.21 12.45 -1.69
N ASP A 263 -22.38 12.71 -2.27
CA ASP A 263 -23.55 13.15 -1.50
C ASP A 263 -24.23 12.00 -0.75
N ASN A 264 -23.92 10.76 -1.12
CA ASN A 264 -24.35 9.54 -0.45
C ASN A 264 -23.18 8.77 0.18
N CYS A 265 -22.35 9.46 0.97
CA CYS A 265 -21.24 8.87 1.73
C CYS A 265 -20.23 8.06 0.88
N TRP A 266 -19.96 8.50 -0.35
CA TRP A 266 -19.08 7.81 -1.30
C TRP A 266 -19.52 6.38 -1.66
N ALA A 267 -20.83 6.11 -1.61
CA ALA A 267 -21.40 4.85 -2.06
C ALA A 267 -21.11 4.59 -3.54
N LEU A 268 -21.08 3.31 -3.92
CA LEU A 268 -21.13 2.92 -5.33
C LEU A 268 -22.56 3.14 -5.83
N ASP A 269 -22.69 3.65 -7.05
CA ASP A 269 -23.97 3.78 -7.75
C ASP A 269 -23.94 2.93 -9.03
N VAL A 270 -24.82 1.94 -9.09
CA VAL A 270 -24.91 1.03 -10.23
C VAL A 270 -25.32 1.74 -11.52
N ASN A 271 -26.11 2.81 -11.44
CA ASN A 271 -26.45 3.61 -12.63
C ASN A 271 -25.22 4.31 -13.20
N GLU A 272 -24.35 4.79 -12.33
CA GLU A 272 -23.06 5.38 -12.70
C GLU A 272 -22.12 4.33 -13.30
N LEU A 273 -22.09 3.10 -12.76
CA LEU A 273 -21.37 1.98 -13.36
C LEU A 273 -21.87 1.66 -14.78
N TYR A 274 -23.19 1.57 -14.96
CA TYR A 274 -23.81 1.38 -16.28
C TYR A 274 -23.46 2.51 -17.25
N ARG A 275 -23.48 3.77 -16.80
CA ARG A 275 -23.11 4.93 -17.62
C ARG A 275 -21.65 4.82 -18.08
N ALA A 276 -20.72 4.55 -17.15
CA ALA A 276 -19.30 4.45 -17.44
C ALA A 276 -18.99 3.28 -18.39
N PHE A 277 -19.58 2.11 -18.13
CA PHE A 277 -19.43 0.91 -18.96
C PHE A 277 -19.94 1.13 -20.40
N ASN A 278 -21.16 1.66 -20.54
CA ASN A 278 -21.76 1.90 -21.86
C ASN A 278 -21.02 2.97 -22.67
N ALA A 279 -20.47 3.99 -22.00
CA ALA A 279 -19.59 4.96 -22.65
C ALA A 279 -18.29 4.30 -23.13
N ALA A 280 -17.68 3.45 -22.29
CA ALA A 280 -16.40 2.81 -22.56
C ALA A 280 -16.43 1.79 -23.71
N LYS A 281 -17.53 1.05 -23.89
CA LYS A 281 -17.75 0.12 -25.02
C LYS A 281 -17.57 0.75 -26.42
N LYS A 282 -17.63 2.08 -26.51
CA LYS A 282 -17.41 2.80 -27.76
C LYS A 282 -15.93 2.77 -28.18
N TYR A 283 -15.00 2.72 -27.23
CA TYR A 283 -13.56 2.88 -27.50
C TYR A 283 -12.66 1.78 -26.90
N CYS A 284 -13.16 0.94 -25.98
CA CYS A 284 -12.45 -0.23 -25.45
C CYS A 284 -13.41 -1.38 -25.15
N ASN A 285 -12.89 -2.48 -24.61
CA ASN A 285 -13.65 -3.62 -24.12
C ASN A 285 -13.57 -3.66 -22.59
N PRO A 286 -14.53 -3.07 -21.84
CA PRO A 286 -14.53 -3.14 -20.39
C PRO A 286 -14.66 -4.60 -19.95
N ARG A 287 -13.69 -5.09 -19.18
CA ARG A 287 -13.66 -6.50 -18.71
C ARG A 287 -13.39 -6.64 -17.23
N VAL A 288 -13.00 -5.56 -16.56
CA VAL A 288 -12.52 -5.60 -15.19
C VAL A 288 -13.20 -4.49 -14.39
N LEU A 289 -13.70 -4.83 -13.20
CA LEU A 289 -14.26 -3.89 -12.24
C LEU A 289 -13.47 -3.95 -10.93
N CYS A 290 -12.74 -2.88 -10.62
CA CYS A 290 -12.01 -2.75 -9.38
C CYS A 290 -12.87 -2.04 -8.33
N ILE A 291 -13.07 -2.66 -7.17
CA ILE A 291 -13.75 -2.06 -6.02
C ILE A 291 -12.76 -1.97 -4.86
N ILE A 292 -12.83 -0.88 -4.09
CA ILE A 292 -12.01 -0.68 -2.88
C ILE A 292 -12.94 -0.53 -1.68
N ASN A 293 -12.95 -1.50 -0.77
CA ASN A 293 -13.86 -1.54 0.37
C ASN A 293 -13.23 -2.18 1.62
N PRO A 294 -13.08 -1.46 2.74
CA PRO A 294 -13.30 -0.01 2.92
C PRO A 294 -12.44 0.87 2.02
N GLY A 295 -12.98 2.02 1.61
CA GLY A 295 -12.40 2.82 0.53
C GLY A 295 -11.19 3.68 0.92
N ASN A 296 -10.30 3.89 -0.05
CA ASN A 296 -9.16 4.81 0.00
C ASN A 296 -9.15 5.62 -1.30
N PRO A 297 -9.27 6.97 -1.24
CA PRO A 297 -9.01 7.83 -0.07
C PRO A 297 -10.24 8.14 0.81
N THR A 298 -11.41 7.64 0.45
CA THR A 298 -12.71 8.16 0.89
C THR A 298 -13.20 7.66 2.26
N GLY A 299 -12.65 6.55 2.77
CA GLY A 299 -12.95 6.07 4.14
C GLY A 299 -14.35 5.50 4.35
N GLN A 300 -15.13 5.29 3.29
CA GLN A 300 -16.46 4.69 3.35
C GLN A 300 -16.40 3.16 3.46
N VAL A 301 -17.50 2.58 3.95
CA VAL A 301 -17.75 1.14 4.02
C VAL A 301 -19.03 0.84 3.27
N GLN A 302 -18.95 0.02 2.23
CA GLN A 302 -20.10 -0.30 1.39
C GLN A 302 -21.10 -1.21 2.13
N SER A 303 -22.39 -0.93 1.97
CA SER A 303 -23.45 -1.76 2.52
C SER A 303 -23.54 -3.10 1.79
N LYS A 304 -24.07 -4.14 2.45
CA LYS A 304 -24.31 -5.44 1.83
C LYS A 304 -25.15 -5.33 0.54
N LYS A 305 -26.21 -4.52 0.59
CA LYS A 305 -27.12 -4.30 -0.55
C LYS A 305 -26.38 -3.68 -1.74
N CYS A 306 -25.54 -2.67 -1.48
CA CYS A 306 -24.71 -2.06 -2.51
C CYS A 306 -23.76 -3.08 -3.16
N ILE A 307 -23.12 -3.94 -2.35
CA ILE A 307 -22.24 -5.00 -2.87
C ILE A 307 -23.02 -6.00 -3.74
N GLU A 308 -24.22 -6.39 -3.33
CA GLU A 308 -25.11 -7.29 -4.09
C GLU A 308 -25.50 -6.69 -5.45
N GLU A 309 -25.91 -5.41 -5.47
CA GLU A 309 -26.27 -4.69 -6.70
C GLU A 309 -25.05 -4.58 -7.66
N VAL A 310 -23.85 -4.36 -7.13
CA VAL A 310 -22.60 -4.30 -7.91
C VAL A 310 -22.19 -5.67 -8.46
N LEU A 311 -22.34 -6.74 -7.68
CA LEU A 311 -22.08 -8.11 -8.13
C LEU A 311 -23.08 -8.55 -9.19
N HIS A 312 -24.34 -8.14 -9.08
CA HIS A 312 -25.35 -8.37 -10.11
C HIS A 312 -24.95 -7.68 -11.42
N PHE A 313 -24.55 -6.40 -11.36
CA PHE A 313 -24.01 -5.69 -12.52
C PHE A 313 -22.79 -6.40 -13.15
N ALA A 314 -21.84 -6.86 -12.32
CA ALA A 314 -20.67 -7.59 -12.81
C ALA A 314 -21.04 -8.93 -13.48
N TYR A 315 -22.05 -9.63 -12.97
CA TYR A 315 -22.61 -10.83 -13.58
C TYR A 315 -23.24 -10.54 -14.94
N GLU A 316 -24.13 -9.55 -15.03
CA GLU A 316 -24.83 -9.19 -16.28
C GLU A 316 -23.84 -8.78 -17.38
N GLU A 317 -22.82 -7.98 -17.01
CA GLU A 317 -21.85 -7.42 -17.97
C GLU A 317 -20.56 -8.25 -18.11
N LYS A 318 -20.49 -9.43 -17.49
CA LYS A 318 -19.36 -10.39 -17.58
C LYS A 318 -18.02 -9.75 -17.23
N LEU A 319 -18.00 -9.04 -16.10
CA LEU A 319 -16.83 -8.35 -15.58
C LEU A 319 -16.10 -9.22 -14.57
N PHE A 320 -14.77 -9.26 -14.68
CA PHE A 320 -13.90 -9.78 -13.65
C PHE A 320 -13.83 -8.77 -12.50
N VAL A 321 -14.18 -9.19 -11.28
CA VAL A 321 -14.20 -8.31 -10.10
C VAL A 321 -12.87 -8.38 -9.34
N LEU A 322 -12.24 -7.23 -9.10
CA LEU A 322 -11.13 -7.06 -8.17
C LEU A 322 -11.67 -6.41 -6.90
N SER A 323 -11.73 -7.15 -5.79
CA SER A 323 -12.17 -6.62 -4.49
C SER A 323 -10.96 -6.34 -3.59
N ASP A 324 -10.60 -5.06 -3.45
CA ASP A 324 -9.52 -4.60 -2.58
C ASP A 324 -10.01 -4.38 -1.16
N GLU A 325 -9.79 -5.40 -0.32
CA GLU A 325 -10.32 -5.51 1.05
C GLU A 325 -9.21 -5.37 2.10
N VAL A 326 -8.15 -4.62 1.78
CA VAL A 326 -6.99 -4.46 2.67
C VAL A 326 -7.35 -3.77 4.00
N TYR A 327 -8.45 -3.02 4.06
CA TYR A 327 -8.91 -2.29 5.24
C TYR A 327 -10.03 -3.01 6.02
N GLN A 328 -10.29 -4.30 5.77
CA GLN A 328 -11.45 -5.01 6.32
C GLN A 328 -11.60 -4.98 7.86
N ASP A 329 -10.49 -4.93 8.61
CA ASP A 329 -10.51 -4.79 10.07
C ASP A 329 -10.73 -3.35 10.55
N ASN A 330 -10.53 -2.34 9.69
CA ASN A 330 -10.68 -0.93 10.00
C ASN A 330 -12.11 -0.47 9.69
N VAL A 331 -13.07 -0.85 10.53
CA VAL A 331 -14.45 -0.35 10.48
C VAL A 331 -14.79 0.28 11.82
N TYR A 332 -15.23 1.53 11.80
CA TYR A 332 -15.40 2.37 12.98
C TYR A 332 -16.85 2.76 13.25
N SER A 333 -17.60 3.03 12.19
CA SER A 333 -19.00 3.46 12.33
C SER A 333 -19.84 2.33 12.92
N PRO A 334 -20.64 2.58 13.97
CA PRO A 334 -21.51 1.56 14.57
C PRO A 334 -22.58 1.05 13.60
N ASP A 335 -22.93 1.85 12.60
CA ASP A 335 -23.93 1.53 11.58
C ASP A 335 -23.34 0.75 10.38
N CYS A 336 -22.04 0.46 10.40
CA CYS A 336 -21.34 -0.21 9.32
C CYS A 336 -20.70 -1.52 9.79
N ARG A 337 -20.67 -2.50 8.89
CA ARG A 337 -19.92 -3.74 9.07
C ARG A 337 -19.21 -4.07 7.75
N PHE A 338 -18.02 -4.65 7.85
CA PHE A 338 -17.37 -5.22 6.68
C PHE A 338 -18.14 -6.45 6.18
N HIS A 339 -18.45 -6.44 4.90
CA HIS A 339 -18.97 -7.60 4.16
C HIS A 339 -17.98 -7.89 3.03
N SER A 340 -17.42 -9.10 3.01
CA SER A 340 -16.55 -9.50 1.91
C SER A 340 -17.37 -9.72 0.64
N PHE A 341 -16.78 -9.40 -0.51
CA PHE A 341 -17.41 -9.68 -1.80
C PHE A 341 -17.63 -11.19 -1.98
N LYS A 342 -16.72 -12.04 -1.48
CA LYS A 342 -16.88 -13.49 -1.47
C LYS A 342 -18.15 -13.93 -0.74
N LYS A 343 -18.37 -13.43 0.48
CA LYS A 343 -19.55 -13.80 1.28
C LYS A 343 -20.83 -13.42 0.56
N VAL A 344 -20.93 -12.17 0.10
CA VAL A 344 -22.14 -11.68 -0.58
C VAL A 344 -22.37 -12.45 -1.86
N LEU A 345 -21.33 -12.70 -2.67
CA LEU A 345 -21.43 -13.48 -3.90
C LEU A 345 -21.93 -14.91 -3.64
N TYR A 346 -21.46 -15.56 -2.57
CA TYR A 346 -21.94 -16.89 -2.19
C TYR A 346 -23.41 -16.88 -1.75
N GLU A 347 -23.81 -15.88 -0.96
CA GLU A 347 -25.18 -15.71 -0.48
C GLU A 347 -26.19 -15.39 -1.59
N MET A 348 -25.74 -14.80 -2.71
CA MET A 348 -26.57 -14.57 -3.91
C MET A 348 -26.95 -15.88 -4.63
N GLY A 349 -26.32 -17.01 -4.27
CA GLY A 349 -26.67 -18.33 -4.76
C GLY A 349 -25.80 -18.82 -5.92
N PRO A 350 -25.97 -20.09 -6.33
CA PRO A 350 -25.06 -20.80 -7.22
C PRO A 350 -24.99 -20.23 -8.64
N GLU A 351 -26.04 -19.54 -9.10
CA GLU A 351 -26.03 -18.88 -10.41
C GLU A 351 -24.94 -17.80 -10.47
N TYR A 352 -24.88 -16.93 -9.45
CA TYR A 352 -23.87 -15.89 -9.35
C TYR A 352 -22.53 -16.47 -8.91
N PHE A 353 -22.53 -17.27 -7.82
CA PHE A 353 -21.31 -17.76 -7.19
C PHE A 353 -20.47 -18.64 -8.11
N ASN A 354 -21.06 -19.38 -9.05
CA ASN A 354 -20.30 -20.21 -9.99
C ASN A 354 -19.93 -19.48 -11.29
N SER A 355 -20.37 -18.23 -11.47
CA SER A 355 -20.22 -17.49 -12.74
C SER A 355 -19.32 -16.26 -12.64
N VAL A 356 -19.43 -15.48 -11.56
CA VAL A 356 -18.66 -14.23 -11.42
C VAL A 356 -17.21 -14.55 -11.07
N GLU A 357 -16.28 -14.15 -11.92
CA GLU A 357 -14.84 -14.22 -11.63
C GLU A 357 -14.46 -13.14 -10.60
N LEU A 358 -13.85 -13.54 -9.50
CA LEU A 358 -13.53 -12.65 -8.37
C LEU A 358 -12.11 -12.87 -7.88
N ALA A 359 -11.34 -11.79 -7.73
CA ALA A 359 -10.10 -11.77 -6.96
C ALA A 359 -10.24 -10.83 -5.75
N SER A 360 -10.21 -11.37 -4.54
CA SER A 360 -10.23 -10.60 -3.29
C SER A 360 -8.81 -10.45 -2.72
N PHE A 361 -8.41 -9.24 -2.36
CA PHE A 361 -7.05 -8.93 -1.89
C PHE A 361 -7.02 -8.55 -0.41
N HIS A 362 -6.00 -9.06 0.30
CA HIS A 362 -5.71 -8.64 1.67
C HIS A 362 -4.20 -8.43 1.88
N SER A 363 -3.83 -7.70 2.94
CA SER A 363 -2.44 -7.31 3.19
C SER A 363 -2.11 -7.17 4.67
N THR A 364 -0.87 -7.51 5.03
CA THR A 364 -0.32 -7.25 6.36
C THR A 364 -0.14 -5.75 6.67
N SER A 365 -0.23 -4.89 5.65
CA SER A 365 0.22 -3.50 5.75
C SER A 365 -0.78 -2.58 6.47
N LYS A 366 -2.03 -2.97 6.60
CA LYS A 366 -3.14 -2.11 7.09
C LYS A 366 -3.78 -2.76 8.32
N GLY A 367 -4.89 -2.24 8.80
CA GLY A 367 -5.52 -2.78 10.00
C GLY A 367 -4.86 -2.31 11.29
N TYR A 368 -5.23 -3.00 12.37
CA TYR A 368 -4.65 -2.82 13.70
C TYR A 368 -3.21 -3.35 13.80
N THR A 369 -2.77 -4.17 12.84
CA THR A 369 -1.39 -4.67 12.77
C THR A 369 -0.47 -3.64 12.11
N GLY A 370 -0.83 -3.12 10.92
CA GLY A 370 -0.13 -1.99 10.29
C GLY A 370 1.29 -2.31 9.78
N GLU A 371 1.61 -3.59 9.57
CA GLU A 371 2.94 -4.14 9.30
C GLU A 371 3.38 -3.92 7.83
N CYS A 372 3.48 -2.65 7.43
CA CYS A 372 3.77 -2.21 6.06
C CYS A 372 5.10 -2.74 5.51
N GLY A 373 6.13 -2.81 6.37
CA GLY A 373 7.50 -3.16 6.00
C GLY A 373 7.72 -4.65 5.72
N PHE A 374 6.91 -5.54 6.30
CA PHE A 374 7.02 -6.99 6.09
C PHE A 374 6.55 -7.44 4.70
N ARG A 375 5.79 -6.59 3.99
CA ARG A 375 5.33 -6.84 2.61
C ARG A 375 4.59 -8.17 2.44
N GLY A 376 3.75 -8.56 3.39
CA GLY A 376 2.87 -9.73 3.26
C GLY A 376 1.51 -9.37 2.66
N GLY A 377 0.94 -10.30 1.89
CA GLY A 377 -0.37 -10.20 1.28
C GLY A 377 -0.88 -11.55 0.81
N TYR A 378 -2.17 -11.62 0.50
CA TYR A 378 -2.73 -12.72 -0.27
C TYR A 378 -3.80 -12.21 -1.23
N MET A 379 -4.10 -13.05 -2.22
CA MET A 379 -5.33 -12.97 -3.00
C MET A 379 -6.03 -14.33 -3.00
N GLU A 380 -7.36 -14.30 -2.86
CA GLU A 380 -8.22 -15.44 -3.16
C GLU A 380 -8.84 -15.22 -4.54
N VAL A 381 -8.74 -16.21 -5.42
CA VAL A 381 -9.26 -16.13 -6.79
C VAL A 381 -10.30 -17.21 -7.04
N LEU A 382 -11.52 -16.80 -7.37
CA LEU A 382 -12.67 -17.69 -7.60
C LEU A 382 -13.05 -17.73 -9.08
N ASN A 383 -13.60 -18.86 -9.51
CA ASN A 383 -14.20 -19.10 -10.83
C ASN A 383 -13.29 -18.86 -12.05
N LEU A 384 -11.98 -18.84 -11.83
CA LEU A 384 -11.01 -18.74 -12.92
C LEU A 384 -11.02 -20.03 -13.75
N ASP A 385 -11.04 -19.90 -15.07
CA ASP A 385 -10.87 -21.03 -15.98
C ASP A 385 -9.59 -21.83 -15.63
N PRO A 386 -9.62 -23.18 -15.59
CA PRO A 386 -8.48 -23.99 -15.18
C PRO A 386 -7.19 -23.76 -15.99
N GLU A 387 -7.30 -23.51 -17.31
CA GLU A 387 -6.13 -23.24 -18.16
C GLU A 387 -5.56 -21.85 -17.88
N VAL A 388 -6.44 -20.88 -17.62
CA VAL A 388 -6.04 -19.53 -17.19
C VAL A 388 -5.38 -19.57 -15.80
N LYS A 389 -5.90 -20.38 -14.87
CA LYS A 389 -5.30 -20.63 -13.55
C LYS A 389 -3.88 -21.19 -13.67
N ALA A 390 -3.64 -22.10 -14.62
CA ALA A 390 -2.29 -22.59 -14.90
C ALA A 390 -1.34 -21.48 -15.41
N GLN A 391 -1.84 -20.54 -16.23
CA GLN A 391 -1.04 -19.36 -16.63
C GLN A 391 -0.75 -18.42 -15.46
N LEU A 392 -1.70 -18.24 -14.53
CA LEU A 392 -1.46 -17.48 -13.30
C LEU A 392 -0.34 -18.11 -12.47
N VAL A 393 -0.37 -19.43 -12.25
CA VAL A 393 0.69 -20.15 -11.53
C VAL A 393 2.05 -19.97 -12.21
N LYS A 394 2.10 -20.07 -13.54
CA LYS A 394 3.31 -19.82 -14.33
C LYS A 394 3.81 -18.37 -14.19
N LEU A 395 2.91 -17.40 -14.18
CA LEU A 395 3.25 -15.98 -13.99
C LEU A 395 3.85 -15.72 -12.60
N LEU A 396 3.35 -16.40 -11.57
CA LEU A 396 3.88 -16.27 -10.21
C LEU A 396 5.22 -17.01 -10.06
N SER A 397 5.40 -18.15 -10.74
CA SER A 397 6.62 -18.96 -10.61
C SER A 397 7.88 -18.30 -11.19
N VAL A 398 7.75 -17.42 -12.18
CA VAL A 398 8.92 -16.67 -12.72
C VAL A 398 9.52 -15.71 -11.68
N ARG A 399 8.83 -15.45 -10.57
CA ARG A 399 9.30 -14.63 -9.44
C ARG A 399 9.73 -15.46 -8.24
N LEU A 400 9.79 -16.79 -8.39
CA LEU A 400 10.05 -17.75 -7.32
C LEU A 400 8.91 -17.79 -6.31
N CYS A 401 8.94 -16.94 -5.28
CA CYS A 401 7.91 -16.81 -4.25
C CYS A 401 8.00 -15.44 -3.54
N PRO A 402 6.93 -14.99 -2.83
CA PRO A 402 7.04 -13.86 -1.93
C PRO A 402 8.02 -14.13 -0.79
N PRO A 403 8.67 -13.10 -0.20
CA PRO A 403 9.52 -13.27 0.98
C PRO A 403 8.78 -14.00 2.11
N VAL A 404 9.35 -15.11 2.62
CA VAL A 404 8.67 -15.98 3.59
C VAL A 404 8.42 -15.29 4.93
N ALA A 405 9.22 -14.28 5.31
CA ALA A 405 8.94 -13.44 6.47
C ALA A 405 7.60 -12.67 6.35
N GLY A 406 7.26 -12.20 5.15
CA GLY A 406 5.96 -11.57 4.88
C GLY A 406 4.82 -12.58 4.90
N GLN A 407 5.07 -13.82 4.46
CA GLN A 407 4.13 -14.93 4.56
C GLN A 407 3.87 -15.30 6.03
N ALA A 408 4.92 -15.41 6.85
CA ALA A 408 4.80 -15.66 8.29
C ALA A 408 4.05 -14.53 9.02
N ALA A 409 4.27 -13.28 8.65
CA ALA A 409 3.48 -12.16 9.19
C ALA A 409 2.00 -12.27 8.79
N MET A 410 1.69 -12.74 7.58
CA MET A 410 0.32 -12.99 7.14
C MET A 410 -0.33 -14.13 7.95
N ASP A 411 0.39 -15.23 8.17
CA ASP A 411 -0.06 -16.37 9.00
C ASP A 411 -0.57 -15.90 10.36
N VAL A 412 0.19 -15.05 11.06
CA VAL A 412 -0.22 -14.54 12.38
C VAL A 412 -1.46 -13.64 12.33
N ILE A 413 -1.67 -12.91 11.23
CA ILE A 413 -2.84 -12.05 11.06
C ILE A 413 -4.10 -12.90 10.88
N VAL A 414 -4.01 -13.98 10.10
CA VAL A 414 -5.14 -14.87 9.81
C VAL A 414 -5.34 -15.94 10.87
N ASN A 415 -4.32 -16.24 11.67
CA ASN A 415 -4.33 -17.18 12.78
C ASN A 415 -3.89 -16.49 14.09
N PRO A 416 -4.66 -15.50 14.58
CA PRO A 416 -4.37 -14.81 15.83
C PRO A 416 -4.55 -15.75 17.03
N PRO A 417 -4.07 -15.36 18.23
CA PRO A 417 -4.40 -16.07 19.46
C PRO A 417 -5.92 -16.17 19.66
N MET A 418 -6.38 -17.29 20.18
CA MET A 418 -7.79 -17.60 20.44
C MET A 418 -8.12 -17.63 21.94
N PRO A 419 -9.39 -17.47 22.35
CA PRO A 419 -9.78 -17.61 23.75
C PRO A 419 -9.27 -18.92 24.37
N GLY A 420 -8.54 -18.82 25.49
CA GLY A 420 -7.89 -19.95 26.15
C GLY A 420 -6.38 -20.05 25.88
N GLU A 421 -5.86 -19.37 24.86
CA GLU A 421 -4.41 -19.29 24.62
C GLU A 421 -3.73 -18.21 25.48
N PRO A 422 -2.48 -18.42 25.94
CA PRO A 422 -1.77 -17.50 26.83
C PRO A 422 -1.67 -16.04 26.34
N SER A 423 -1.52 -15.84 25.03
CA SER A 423 -1.33 -14.52 24.42
C SER A 423 -2.63 -13.78 24.13
N PHE A 424 -3.79 -14.47 24.16
CA PHE A 424 -5.08 -13.89 23.79
C PHE A 424 -5.47 -12.64 24.57
N PRO A 425 -5.38 -12.59 25.92
CA PRO A 425 -5.79 -11.40 26.67
C PRO A 425 -4.99 -10.14 26.27
N LYS A 426 -3.68 -10.30 26.05
CA LYS A 426 -2.81 -9.20 25.64
C LYS A 426 -3.09 -8.79 24.19
N PHE A 427 -3.16 -9.75 23.28
CA PHE A 427 -3.48 -9.50 21.87
C PHE A 427 -4.82 -8.78 21.71
N TYR A 428 -5.87 -9.26 22.37
CA TYR A 428 -7.20 -8.66 22.32
C TYR A 428 -7.20 -7.22 22.84
N LYS A 429 -6.46 -6.95 23.93
CA LYS A 429 -6.28 -5.59 24.47
C LYS A 429 -5.56 -4.66 23.48
N GLU A 430 -4.47 -5.13 22.87
CA GLU A 430 -3.72 -4.36 21.85
C GLU A 430 -4.59 -4.06 20.63
N LYS A 431 -5.25 -5.09 20.05
CA LYS A 431 -6.17 -4.94 18.91
C LYS A 431 -7.30 -3.95 19.20
N SER A 432 -8.01 -4.16 20.31
CA SER A 432 -9.17 -3.33 20.69
C SER A 432 -8.74 -1.88 20.98
N SER A 433 -7.59 -1.68 21.63
CA SER A 433 -7.06 -0.34 21.88
C SER A 433 -6.73 0.40 20.58
N VAL A 434 -6.07 -0.26 19.62
CA VAL A 434 -5.69 0.37 18.36
C VAL A 434 -6.94 0.76 17.57
N LEU A 435 -7.90 -0.15 17.43
CA LEU A 435 -9.15 0.12 16.71
C LEU A 435 -10.00 1.20 17.39
N GLY A 436 -10.10 1.17 18.73
CA GLY A 436 -10.81 2.21 19.48
C GLY A 436 -10.21 3.61 19.28
N VAL A 437 -8.89 3.73 19.38
CA VAL A 437 -8.17 5.00 19.15
C VAL A 437 -8.33 5.47 17.71
N LEU A 438 -8.33 4.57 16.71
CA LEU A 438 -8.58 4.94 15.32
C LEU A 438 -10.01 5.44 15.12
N ALA A 439 -11.01 4.79 15.72
CA ALA A 439 -12.41 5.21 15.64
C ALA A 439 -12.63 6.60 16.28
N GLU A 440 -12.02 6.86 17.44
CA GLU A 440 -12.06 8.19 18.09
C GLU A 440 -11.45 9.27 17.18
N LYS A 441 -10.29 8.99 16.56
CA LYS A 441 -9.63 9.93 15.65
C LYS A 441 -10.41 10.15 14.36
N ALA A 442 -11.07 9.13 13.83
CA ALA A 442 -11.96 9.23 12.68
C ALA A 442 -13.10 10.22 12.95
N LYS A 443 -13.82 10.02 14.07
CA LYS A 443 -14.90 10.92 14.51
C LYS A 443 -14.42 12.34 14.78
N LEU A 444 -13.28 12.48 15.47
CA LEU A 444 -12.68 13.78 15.77
C LEU A 444 -12.34 14.57 14.48
N THR A 445 -11.78 13.87 13.49
CA THR A 445 -11.41 14.47 12.19
C THR A 445 -12.64 14.99 11.46
N GLU A 446 -13.67 14.16 11.34
CA GLU A 446 -14.95 14.53 10.73
C GLU A 446 -15.57 15.76 11.42
N GLN A 447 -15.66 15.73 12.75
CA GLN A 447 -16.26 16.81 13.55
C GLN A 447 -15.53 18.13 13.39
N ILE A 448 -14.19 18.14 13.48
CA ILE A 448 -13.41 19.37 13.38
C ILE A 448 -13.47 19.93 11.96
N LEU A 449 -13.30 19.10 10.94
CA LEU A 449 -13.31 19.57 9.54
C LEU A 449 -14.68 20.13 9.15
N ASN A 450 -15.79 19.49 9.57
CA ASN A 450 -17.14 19.99 9.28
C ASN A 450 -17.51 21.27 10.06
N ALA A 451 -16.75 21.64 11.09
CA ALA A 451 -16.90 22.92 11.78
C ALA A 451 -16.19 24.08 11.07
N VAL A 452 -15.36 23.81 10.06
CA VAL A 452 -14.62 24.84 9.31
C VAL A 452 -15.46 25.31 8.12
N PRO A 453 -15.81 26.61 8.03
CA PRO A 453 -16.50 27.15 6.85
C PRO A 453 -15.71 26.86 5.57
N GLY A 454 -16.38 26.42 4.51
CA GLY A 454 -15.72 26.07 3.25
C GLY A 454 -15.11 24.67 3.20
N ILE A 455 -15.31 23.84 4.23
CA ILE A 455 -14.94 22.42 4.24
C ILE A 455 -16.18 21.54 4.51
N LYS A 456 -16.36 20.48 3.70
CA LYS A 456 -17.33 19.41 3.95
C LYS A 456 -16.57 18.08 3.98
N CYS A 457 -16.76 17.29 5.03
CA CYS A 457 -16.13 15.99 5.20
C CYS A 457 -17.21 14.93 5.43
N ASN A 458 -17.26 13.92 4.55
CA ASN A 458 -18.09 12.75 4.79
C ASN A 458 -17.59 11.95 6.01
N PRO A 459 -18.47 11.13 6.63
CA PRO A 459 -18.08 10.28 7.73
C PRO A 459 -16.94 9.32 7.36
N VAL A 460 -15.94 9.22 8.23
CA VAL A 460 -14.84 8.26 8.09
C VAL A 460 -15.29 6.94 8.71
N GLN A 461 -16.04 6.15 7.93
CA GLN A 461 -16.64 4.89 8.38
C GLN A 461 -15.59 3.79 8.60
N GLY A 462 -14.45 3.85 7.91
CA GLY A 462 -13.38 2.86 7.97
C GLY A 462 -12.06 3.33 7.36
N ALA A 463 -11.19 2.37 7.05
CA ALA A 463 -9.83 2.61 6.54
C ALA A 463 -8.99 3.53 7.44
N MET A 464 -8.18 4.43 6.89
CA MET A 464 -7.31 5.32 7.67
C MET A 464 -7.30 6.76 7.17
N TYR A 465 -8.27 7.14 6.33
CA TYR A 465 -8.23 8.39 5.59
C TYR A 465 -9.55 9.12 5.63
N ALA A 466 -9.46 10.45 5.61
CA ALA A 466 -10.55 11.34 5.27
C ALA A 466 -10.25 11.99 3.91
N PHE A 467 -11.32 12.29 3.17
CA PHE A 467 -11.25 12.99 1.88
C PHE A 467 -12.18 14.20 1.86
N PRO A 468 -11.91 15.22 2.70
CA PRO A 468 -12.72 16.42 2.75
C PRO A 468 -12.72 17.18 1.42
N ARG A 469 -13.88 17.71 1.07
CA ARG A 469 -14.07 18.69 0.02
C ARG A 469 -13.79 20.08 0.54
N ILE A 470 -13.05 20.85 -0.25
CA ILE A 470 -12.76 22.26 -0.01
C ILE A 470 -13.44 23.12 -1.09
N PHE A 471 -14.17 24.15 -0.66
CA PHE A 471 -14.80 25.11 -1.54
C PHE A 471 -13.83 26.25 -1.82
N ILE A 472 -13.02 26.08 -2.87
CA ILE A 472 -11.97 27.03 -3.25
C ILE A 472 -12.59 28.23 -3.98
N PRO A 473 -12.34 29.48 -3.55
CA PRO A 473 -12.87 30.68 -4.21
C PRO A 473 -12.37 30.84 -5.66
N PRO A 474 -13.15 31.48 -6.56
CA PRO A 474 -12.77 31.66 -7.97
C PRO A 474 -11.39 32.28 -8.18
N ARG A 475 -11.02 33.29 -7.39
CA ARG A 475 -9.70 33.93 -7.48
C ARG A 475 -8.53 32.98 -7.21
N ALA A 476 -8.69 32.04 -6.28
CA ALA A 476 -7.68 31.01 -6.04
C ALA A 476 -7.61 30.00 -7.19
N VAL A 477 -8.75 29.72 -7.84
CA VAL A 477 -8.79 28.88 -9.05
C VAL A 477 -8.05 29.57 -10.20
N ASP A 478 -8.26 30.87 -10.38
CA ASP A 478 -7.58 31.67 -11.40
C ASP A 478 -6.07 31.76 -11.16
N GLU A 479 -5.64 31.94 -9.92
CA GLU A 479 -4.21 31.91 -9.56
C GLU A 479 -3.59 30.55 -9.84
N ALA A 480 -4.26 29.45 -9.42
CA ALA A 480 -3.77 28.10 -9.70
C ALA A 480 -3.59 27.87 -11.20
N LYS A 481 -4.55 28.33 -12.01
CA LYS A 481 -4.48 28.27 -13.47
C LYS A 481 -3.31 29.10 -14.02
N ALA A 482 -3.08 30.30 -13.51
CA ALA A 482 -1.95 31.15 -13.91
C ALA A 482 -0.59 30.51 -13.60
N LEU A 483 -0.52 29.71 -12.53
CA LEU A 483 0.68 28.95 -12.13
C LEU A 483 0.79 27.58 -12.83
N GLY A 484 -0.17 27.20 -13.67
CA GLY A 484 -0.18 25.89 -14.33
C GLY A 484 -0.40 24.72 -13.35
N MET A 485 -1.11 24.96 -12.25
CA MET A 485 -1.41 23.97 -11.21
C MET A 485 -2.91 23.74 -11.07
N THR A 486 -3.32 22.61 -10.49
CA THR A 486 -4.71 22.42 -10.07
C THR A 486 -5.02 23.22 -8.80
N PRO A 487 -6.26 23.67 -8.58
CA PRO A 487 -6.59 24.50 -7.41
C PRO A 487 -6.28 23.84 -6.05
N ASP A 488 -6.55 22.54 -5.92
CA ASP A 488 -6.20 21.76 -4.72
C ASP A 488 -4.69 21.56 -4.53
N MET A 489 -3.90 21.50 -5.62
CA MET A 489 -2.45 21.47 -5.55
C MET A 489 -1.90 22.79 -5.00
N LEU A 490 -2.41 23.94 -5.49
CA LEU A 490 -2.06 25.25 -4.93
C LEU A 490 -2.39 25.31 -3.43
N TYR A 491 -3.60 24.90 -3.06
CA TYR A 491 -4.03 24.86 -1.66
C TYR A 491 -3.10 24.00 -0.79
N CYS A 492 -2.79 22.76 -1.21
CA CYS A 492 -1.94 21.85 -0.45
C CYS A 492 -0.49 22.32 -0.37
N LEU A 493 0.04 22.93 -1.43
CA LEU A 493 1.39 23.50 -1.44
C LEU A 493 1.51 24.66 -0.46
N ARG A 494 0.56 25.60 -0.49
CA ARG A 494 0.52 26.72 0.44
C ARG A 494 0.36 26.28 1.89
N LEU A 495 -0.52 25.31 2.14
CA LEU A 495 -0.67 24.73 3.49
C LEU A 495 0.67 24.17 3.99
N LEU A 496 1.38 23.41 3.17
CA LEU A 496 2.68 22.85 3.52
C LEU A 496 3.71 23.95 3.81
N GLU A 497 3.80 24.97 2.96
CA GLU A 497 4.78 26.04 3.09
C GLU A 497 4.52 26.97 4.28
N GLU A 498 3.26 27.16 4.67
CA GLU A 498 2.88 28.03 5.80
C GLU A 498 2.85 27.29 7.14
N THR A 499 2.49 26.00 7.16
CA THR A 499 2.19 25.28 8.42
C THR A 499 3.07 24.06 8.71
N GLY A 500 3.77 23.55 7.68
CA GLY A 500 4.52 22.31 7.73
C GLY A 500 3.66 21.05 7.57
N ILE A 501 2.37 21.19 7.26
CA ILE A 501 1.45 20.04 7.13
C ILE A 501 1.49 19.48 5.72
N CYS A 502 1.88 18.22 5.60
CA CYS A 502 1.97 17.51 4.31
C CYS A 502 0.73 16.61 4.13
N ILE A 503 -0.16 17.02 3.23
CA ILE A 503 -1.36 16.30 2.77
C ILE A 503 -1.28 16.07 1.25
N VAL A 504 -2.17 15.23 0.69
CA VAL A 504 -2.16 14.94 -0.75
C VAL A 504 -3.36 15.59 -1.43
N PRO A 505 -3.18 16.38 -2.51
CA PRO A 505 -4.30 17.02 -3.21
C PRO A 505 -5.22 15.99 -3.87
N GLY A 506 -6.51 16.33 -3.97
CA GLY A 506 -7.57 15.49 -4.54
C GLY A 506 -7.33 15.11 -6.00
N SER A 507 -6.72 16.01 -6.78
CA SER A 507 -6.27 15.80 -8.15
C SER A 507 -5.37 14.58 -8.31
N GLY A 508 -4.60 14.21 -7.27
CA GLY A 508 -3.79 13.01 -7.24
C GLY A 508 -4.56 11.69 -7.20
N PHE A 509 -5.86 11.74 -6.86
CA PHE A 509 -6.77 10.59 -6.78
C PHE A 509 -7.86 10.66 -7.85
N GLY A 510 -7.91 11.73 -8.64
CA GLY A 510 -9.08 12.06 -9.45
C GLY A 510 -10.27 12.49 -8.58
N GLN A 511 -11.12 13.32 -9.16
CA GLN A 511 -12.34 13.82 -8.54
C GLN A 511 -13.31 14.29 -9.63
N LYS A 512 -14.55 14.58 -9.26
CA LYS A 512 -15.52 15.17 -10.18
C LYS A 512 -15.06 16.57 -10.62
N GLU A 513 -15.25 16.92 -11.88
CA GLU A 513 -14.89 18.24 -12.38
C GLU A 513 -15.61 19.35 -11.58
N GLY A 514 -14.89 20.44 -11.29
CA GLY A 514 -15.39 21.53 -10.45
C GLY A 514 -15.43 21.23 -8.95
N THR A 515 -14.97 20.06 -8.50
CA THR A 515 -14.81 19.73 -7.08
C THR A 515 -13.33 19.64 -6.73
N TYR A 516 -12.99 19.98 -5.48
CA TYR A 516 -11.61 20.02 -4.99
C TYR A 516 -11.54 19.39 -3.61
N HIS A 517 -10.55 18.54 -3.41
CA HIS A 517 -10.40 17.78 -2.17
C HIS A 517 -8.94 17.73 -1.74
N PHE A 518 -8.71 17.16 -0.57
CA PHE A 518 -7.41 16.62 -0.21
C PHE A 518 -7.59 15.35 0.61
N ARG A 519 -6.60 14.46 0.59
CA ARG A 519 -6.53 13.32 1.50
C ARG A 519 -5.66 13.64 2.69
N MET A 520 -6.15 13.31 3.88
CA MET A 520 -5.34 13.23 5.10
C MET A 520 -5.50 11.88 5.79
N THR A 521 -4.50 11.48 6.57
CA THR A 521 -4.57 10.28 7.42
C THR A 521 -4.99 10.61 8.86
N ILE A 522 -5.76 9.70 9.47
CA ILE A 522 -6.10 9.75 10.90
C ILE A 522 -5.01 9.10 11.78
N LEU A 523 -3.90 8.66 11.20
CA LEU A 523 -2.84 7.92 11.88
C LEU A 523 -2.04 8.68 12.96
N PRO A 524 -1.78 10.00 12.87
CA PRO A 524 -1.05 10.71 13.92
C PRO A 524 -1.61 10.45 15.33
N SER A 525 -0.79 10.64 16.37
CA SER A 525 -1.30 10.58 17.75
C SER A 525 -2.46 11.57 17.92
N THR A 526 -3.37 11.32 18.85
CA THR A 526 -4.56 12.18 19.04
C THR A 526 -4.18 13.64 19.26
N GLU A 527 -3.11 13.90 20.01
CA GLU A 527 -2.57 15.23 20.29
C GLU A 527 -2.00 15.88 19.02
N LYS A 528 -1.18 15.14 18.26
CA LYS A 528 -0.64 15.63 16.98
C LYS A 528 -1.75 15.87 15.95
N LEU A 529 -2.79 15.03 15.95
CA LEU A 529 -3.95 15.17 15.07
C LEU A 529 -4.76 16.42 15.39
N LYS A 530 -5.02 16.71 16.67
CA LYS A 530 -5.68 17.96 17.09
C LYS A 530 -4.90 19.19 16.62
N LEU A 531 -3.59 19.21 16.88
CA LEU A 531 -2.73 20.31 16.44
C LEU A 531 -2.71 20.45 14.92
N LEU A 532 -2.67 19.34 14.18
CA LEU A 532 -2.75 19.33 12.73
C LEU A 532 -4.07 19.95 12.26
N LEU A 533 -5.20 19.51 12.79
CA LEU A 533 -6.53 19.98 12.40
C LEU A 533 -6.74 21.46 12.74
N GLU A 534 -6.24 21.93 13.89
CA GLU A 534 -6.23 23.34 14.27
C GLU A 534 -5.45 24.19 13.26
N LYS A 535 -4.23 23.77 12.90
CA LYS A 535 -3.42 24.46 11.89
C LYS A 535 -4.07 24.45 10.50
N VAL A 536 -4.73 23.35 10.10
CA VAL A 536 -5.50 23.29 8.85
C VAL A 536 -6.64 24.29 8.88
N ARG A 537 -7.41 24.36 9.98
CA ARG A 537 -8.49 25.34 10.15
C ARG A 537 -7.98 26.77 10.02
N ASP A 538 -6.94 27.11 10.77
CA ASP A 538 -6.42 28.48 10.83
C ASP A 538 -5.86 28.92 9.46
N PHE A 539 -5.13 28.02 8.79
CA PHE A 539 -4.70 28.22 7.40
C PHE A 539 -5.90 28.41 6.46
N HIS A 540 -6.91 27.54 6.56
CA HIS A 540 -8.07 27.59 5.66
C HIS A 540 -8.84 28.90 5.78
N ILE A 541 -9.08 29.38 7.01
CA ILE A 541 -9.78 30.66 7.25
C ILE A 541 -8.99 31.82 6.64
N LYS A 542 -7.67 31.85 6.85
CA LYS A 542 -6.80 32.87 6.25
C LYS A 542 -6.81 32.79 4.72
N PHE A 543 -6.74 31.59 4.15
CA PHE A 543 -6.81 31.35 2.71
C PHE A 543 -8.12 31.88 2.14
N LEU A 544 -9.27 31.58 2.77
CA LEU A 544 -10.55 32.11 2.33
C LEU A 544 -10.60 33.64 2.41
N GLN A 545 -10.10 34.25 3.48
CA GLN A 545 -10.07 35.71 3.62
C GLN A 545 -9.26 36.37 2.49
N GLU A 546 -8.08 35.83 2.19
CA GLU A 546 -7.20 36.34 1.14
C GLU A 546 -7.83 36.30 -0.25
N TYR A 547 -8.53 35.21 -0.57
CA TYR A 547 -9.11 34.98 -1.90
C TYR A 547 -10.56 35.45 -2.05
N SER A 548 -11.28 35.70 -0.95
CA SER A 548 -12.66 36.21 -0.97
C SER A 548 -12.73 37.73 -0.80
N ALA A 549 -11.67 38.37 -0.28
CA ALA A 549 -11.63 39.82 -0.14
C ALA A 549 -11.38 40.49 -1.49
N LEU A 550 -12.44 40.75 -2.25
CA LEU A 550 -12.69 41.88 -3.19
C LEU A 550 -13.93 41.57 -4.05
N ASP A 551 -15.12 41.68 -3.47
CA ASP A 551 -16.37 41.95 -4.23
C ASP A 551 -16.99 43.31 -3.84
N GLU A 552 -16.36 44.10 -2.96
CA GLU A 552 -16.90 45.39 -2.49
C GLU A 552 -16.33 46.65 -3.17
N PHE A 553 -15.48 46.52 -4.20
CA PHE A 553 -14.89 47.69 -4.89
C PHE A 553 -15.09 47.68 -6.42
N SER A 554 -16.29 47.36 -6.88
CA SER A 554 -16.72 47.68 -8.26
C SER A 554 -18.19 48.14 -8.37
N GLY A 555 -18.72 48.78 -7.32
CA GLY A 555 -20.03 49.45 -7.34
C GLY A 555 -19.89 50.97 -7.41
N THR A 556 -19.82 51.50 -8.63
CA THR A 556 -20.27 52.85 -9.04
C THR A 556 -19.99 54.03 -8.10
N GLN A 557 -18.83 54.68 -8.27
CA GLN A 557 -18.79 56.14 -8.22
C GLN A 557 -19.00 56.63 -9.66
N ASP A 558 -20.26 56.94 -10.00
CA ASP A 558 -20.52 57.90 -11.09
C ASP A 558 -21.56 58.91 -10.63
N SER A 559 -21.18 60.16 -10.84
CA SER A 559 -21.80 61.40 -10.43
C SER A 559 -23.20 61.65 -11.01
N VAL A 560 -24.15 61.97 -10.14
CA VAL A 560 -25.27 62.91 -10.39
C VAL A 560 -25.49 63.62 -9.05
N GLY A 561 -25.19 64.89 -8.84
CA GLY A 561 -25.58 66.04 -9.65
C GLY A 561 -26.81 66.68 -8.99
N GLU A 562 -26.60 67.44 -7.91
CA GLU A 562 -27.60 68.36 -7.37
C GLU A 562 -28.01 69.35 -8.48
N LEU A 563 -29.32 69.51 -8.72
CA LEU A 563 -29.95 70.74 -9.21
C LEU A 563 -31.48 70.64 -9.09
N GLN A 564 -32.02 71.52 -8.23
CA GLN A 564 -33.40 72.02 -8.07
C GLN A 564 -34.47 71.10 -7.46
#